data_AF-A0A3L7SUW4-F1
#
_entry.id   AF-A0A3L7SUW4-F1
#
_cell.length_a   1.000
_cell.length_b   1.000
_cell.length_c   1.000
_cell.angle_alpha   90.00
_cell.angle_beta   90.00
_cell.angle_gamma   90.00
#
_symmetry.space_group_name_H-M   'P 1'
#
loop_
_entity.id
_entity.type
_entity.pdbx_description
1 polymer ?
#
loop_
_entity_poly.entity_id
_entity_poly.type
_entity_poly.pdbx_seq_one_letter_code
_entity_poly.pdbx_strand_id
1 'polypeptide(L)'
;MAILRFGFSVLLVLSLTLGSSVAQDKDKKAEDKTAKADPKEKWIPVGQVVAVLKEVRESDKSVVIAIQTQGYSPQARRVVAKMENHTLFLKDDVKIRLLNPPEAFDDKGRAKKYTPKELKELKGDDLKTPGYPGDFSDLVNDLIVNVTLMQKPIKPVRGGATGLVGVAGKKDDPDIAKELGPKISAIVIMGRIPDYNKR
;
A
#
# COMPACT_ATOMS: atom_id res chain seq x y z
N MET A 1 -14.02 -59.89 15.20
CA MET A 1 -12.63 -59.86 14.68
C MET A 1 -12.14 -58.41 14.69
N ALA A 2 -10.90 -58.21 15.17
CA ALA A 2 -10.00 -57.03 15.10
C ALA A 2 -10.54 -55.66 15.60
N ILE A 3 -10.13 -55.11 16.77
CA ILE A 3 -8.82 -54.49 17.14
C ILE A 3 -8.62 -53.19 16.34
N LEU A 4 -8.56 -51.97 16.92
CA LEU A 4 -7.43 -51.47 17.71
C LEU A 4 -7.80 -50.13 18.40
N ARG A 5 -7.62 -50.04 19.72
CA ARG A 5 -7.55 -48.79 20.50
C ARG A 5 -6.07 -48.50 20.74
N PHE A 6 -5.62 -47.28 20.46
CA PHE A 6 -4.32 -46.78 20.91
C PHE A 6 -4.50 -45.36 21.46
N GLY A 7 -4.30 -45.22 22.76
CA GLY A 7 -4.22 -43.93 23.43
C GLY A 7 -2.86 -43.28 23.20
N PHE A 8 -2.82 -41.96 23.34
CA PHE A 8 -1.59 -41.27 23.71
C PHE A 8 -1.93 -40.12 24.67
N SER A 9 -1.45 -40.29 25.89
CA SER A 9 -1.29 -39.33 26.97
C SER A 9 -0.25 -38.28 26.58
N VAL A 10 -0.51 -36.99 26.83
CA VAL A 10 0.48 -36.06 27.42
C VAL A 10 -0.28 -34.97 28.19
N LEU A 11 -0.24 -35.13 29.51
CA LEU A 11 -0.50 -34.12 30.54
C LEU A 11 0.86 -33.48 30.87
N LEU A 12 1.01 -32.16 30.76
CA LEU A 12 2.19 -31.46 31.29
C LEU A 12 1.76 -30.17 32.02
N VAL A 13 1.55 -30.32 33.32
CA VAL A 13 1.56 -29.24 34.31
C VAL A 13 2.98 -29.16 34.85
N LEU A 14 3.64 -28.00 34.73
CA LEU A 14 4.82 -27.68 35.53
C LEU A 14 4.75 -26.21 35.97
N SER A 15 4.33 -26.05 37.21
CA SER A 15 4.48 -24.86 38.05
C SER A 15 5.95 -24.56 38.34
N LEU A 16 6.35 -23.29 38.36
CA LEU A 16 7.29 -22.78 39.36
C LEU A 16 7.04 -21.27 39.58
N THR A 17 6.62 -20.97 40.81
CA THR A 17 6.48 -19.65 41.43
C THR A 17 7.81 -19.22 42.05
N LEU A 18 8.07 -17.90 42.13
CA LEU A 18 8.42 -17.14 43.36
C LEU A 18 9.14 -15.82 43.04
N GLY A 19 8.64 -14.73 43.65
CA GLY A 19 9.25 -13.40 43.64
C GLY A 19 8.32 -12.31 44.21
N SER A 20 8.00 -12.38 45.50
CA SER A 20 7.26 -11.36 46.29
C SER A 20 8.19 -10.19 46.68
N SER A 21 7.79 -8.92 46.67
CA SER A 21 7.27 -8.11 47.81
C SER A 21 7.57 -6.63 47.45
N VAL A 22 6.69 -5.64 47.68
CA VAL A 22 6.52 -4.88 48.94
C VAL A 22 5.22 -4.05 48.82
N ALA A 23 4.47 -3.98 49.92
CA ALA A 23 3.25 -3.18 50.10
C ALA A 23 3.56 -1.77 50.63
N GLN A 24 2.82 -0.73 50.21
CA GLN A 24 2.39 0.39 51.07
C GLN A 24 1.28 1.25 50.45
N ASP A 25 0.55 1.90 51.34
CA ASP A 25 -0.82 2.43 51.31
C ASP A 25 -0.91 3.92 50.85
N LYS A 26 -2.08 4.31 50.32
CA LYS A 26 -2.74 5.65 50.21
C LYS A 26 -2.13 6.89 49.49
N ASP A 27 -3.02 7.43 48.63
CA ASP A 27 -3.31 8.84 48.31
C ASP A 27 -2.30 9.72 47.52
N LYS A 28 -2.55 9.91 46.22
CA LYS A 28 -2.93 11.24 45.66
C LYS A 28 -3.29 11.20 44.16
N LYS A 29 -4.49 11.73 43.90
CA LYS A 29 -5.03 12.19 42.63
C LYS A 29 -4.20 13.36 42.08
N ALA A 30 -3.64 13.19 40.89
CA ALA A 30 -3.37 14.23 39.87
C ALA A 30 -3.09 13.48 38.56
N GLU A 31 -4.12 13.27 37.74
CA GLU A 31 -4.21 13.93 36.42
C GLU A 31 -2.84 14.08 35.73
N ASP A 32 -2.44 13.05 35.00
CA ASP A 32 -1.84 13.30 33.70
C ASP A 32 -2.62 12.52 32.65
N LYS A 33 -3.51 13.25 31.99
CA LYS A 33 -4.29 12.80 30.85
C LYS A 33 -3.28 12.51 29.76
N THR A 34 -2.87 11.24 29.67
CA THR A 34 -2.30 10.68 28.43
C THR A 34 -3.28 11.07 27.33
N ALA A 35 -2.93 12.10 26.57
CA ALA A 35 -3.68 12.55 25.42
C ALA A 35 -3.86 11.33 24.56
N LYS A 36 -5.10 10.81 24.53
CA LYS A 36 -5.52 9.85 23.52
C LYS A 36 -5.25 10.55 22.21
N ALA A 37 -4.16 10.15 21.56
CA ALA A 37 -3.90 10.48 20.18
C ALA A 37 -5.23 10.33 19.44
N ASP A 38 -5.63 11.43 18.78
CA ASP A 38 -6.80 11.47 17.93
C ASP A 38 -6.87 10.17 17.12
N PRO A 39 -8.07 9.59 16.93
CA PRO A 39 -8.21 8.34 16.21
C PRO A 39 -7.65 8.54 14.81
N LYS A 40 -6.37 8.16 14.62
CA LYS A 40 -5.69 8.07 13.32
C LYS A 40 -6.70 7.39 12.42
N GLU A 41 -7.28 8.14 11.49
CA GLU A 41 -8.20 7.62 10.48
C GLU A 41 -7.53 6.37 9.90
N LYS A 42 -8.03 5.18 10.26
CA LYS A 42 -7.38 3.92 9.93
C LYS A 42 -7.65 3.64 8.46
N TRP A 43 -6.83 4.22 7.59
CA TRP A 43 -6.81 3.91 6.16
C TRP A 43 -6.64 2.39 5.99
N ILE A 44 -7.55 1.78 5.24
CA ILE A 44 -7.54 0.35 4.95
C ILE A 44 -6.85 0.13 3.60
N PRO A 45 -5.87 -0.78 3.49
CA PRO A 45 -5.30 -1.15 2.20
C PRO A 45 -6.35 -1.86 1.34
N VAL A 46 -6.59 -1.31 0.15
CA VAL A 46 -7.52 -1.88 -0.84
C VAL A 46 -6.80 -2.86 -1.75
N GLY A 47 -5.52 -2.60 -2.03
CA GLY A 47 -4.69 -3.47 -2.84
C GLY A 47 -3.55 -2.73 -3.53
N GLN A 48 -2.91 -3.42 -4.46
CA GLN A 48 -1.84 -2.91 -5.31
C GLN A 48 -2.20 -3.15 -6.77
N VAL A 49 -1.89 -2.17 -7.63
CA VAL A 49 -2.17 -2.26 -9.06
C VAL A 49 -0.91 -1.86 -9.83
N VAL A 50 -0.53 -2.69 -10.81
CA VAL A 50 0.49 -2.33 -11.79
C VAL A 50 -0.20 -1.61 -12.95
N ALA A 51 0.24 -0.39 -13.23
CA ALA A 51 -0.36 0.46 -14.23
C ALA A 51 0.71 1.27 -14.98
N VAL A 52 0.30 1.82 -16.11
CA VAL A 52 1.13 2.75 -16.89
C VAL A 52 0.77 4.17 -16.50
N LEU A 53 1.74 4.94 -16.04
CA LEU A 53 1.56 6.36 -15.74
C LEU A 53 1.42 7.13 -17.04
N LYS A 54 0.30 7.86 -17.23
CA LYS A 54 0.05 8.67 -18.42
C LYS A 54 0.24 10.15 -18.19
N GLU A 55 -0.16 10.64 -17.03
CA GLU A 55 -0.09 12.05 -16.69
C GLU A 55 0.06 12.21 -15.17
N VAL A 56 0.84 13.21 -14.76
CA VAL A 56 0.99 13.60 -13.36
C VAL A 56 0.51 15.04 -13.22
N ARG A 57 -0.44 15.27 -12.32
CA ARG A 57 -0.98 16.60 -11.99
C ARG A 57 -0.61 16.92 -10.55
N GLU A 58 0.53 17.57 -10.39
CA GLU A 58 1.04 17.96 -9.07
C GLU A 58 0.13 18.97 -8.37
N SER A 59 -0.49 19.90 -9.12
CA SER A 59 -1.41 20.92 -8.58
C SER A 59 -2.60 20.31 -7.86
N ASP A 60 -3.18 19.27 -8.45
CA ASP A 60 -4.42 18.65 -7.99
C ASP A 60 -4.15 17.41 -7.14
N LYS A 61 -2.86 17.10 -6.89
CA LYS A 61 -2.40 15.83 -6.31
C LYS A 61 -3.14 14.64 -6.93
N SER A 62 -3.15 14.57 -8.26
CA SER A 62 -3.78 13.47 -9.00
C SER A 62 -2.86 12.92 -10.09
N VAL A 63 -3.04 11.65 -10.42
CA VAL A 63 -2.33 10.97 -11.52
C VAL A 63 -3.32 10.25 -12.39
N VAL A 64 -3.06 10.26 -13.69
CA VAL A 64 -3.80 9.46 -14.67
C VAL A 64 -2.99 8.21 -14.94
N ILE A 65 -3.56 7.06 -14.61
CA ILE A 65 -2.95 5.76 -14.84
C ILE A 65 -3.78 4.95 -15.84
N ALA A 66 -3.11 4.21 -16.72
CA ALA A 66 -3.73 3.27 -17.63
C ALA A 66 -3.55 1.85 -17.09
N ILE A 67 -4.66 1.19 -16.78
CA ILE A 67 -4.69 -0.17 -16.24
C ILE A 67 -5.16 -1.10 -17.36
N GLN A 68 -4.50 -2.26 -17.49
CA GLN A 68 -4.94 -3.32 -18.38
C GLN A 68 -6.03 -4.13 -17.66
N THR A 69 -7.28 -3.98 -18.08
CA THR A 69 -8.41 -4.75 -17.58
C THR A 69 -8.82 -5.81 -18.59
N GLN A 70 -9.45 -6.88 -18.12
CA GLN A 70 -10.02 -7.91 -18.98
C GLN A 70 -11.50 -7.59 -19.20
N GLY A 71 -11.88 -7.35 -20.46
CA GLY A 71 -13.25 -7.08 -20.87
C GLY A 71 -13.77 -8.15 -21.81
N TYR A 72 -15.03 -8.55 -21.66
CA TYR A 72 -15.67 -9.43 -22.63
C TYR A 72 -16.02 -8.64 -23.90
N SER A 73 -15.50 -9.06 -25.05
CA SER A 73 -15.86 -8.50 -26.36
C SER A 73 -16.96 -9.35 -26.99
N PRO A 74 -18.17 -8.80 -27.21
CA PRO A 74 -19.25 -9.52 -27.89
C PRO A 74 -18.86 -9.89 -29.33
N GLN A 75 -18.11 -9.02 -30.03
CA GLN A 75 -17.68 -9.26 -31.41
C GLN A 75 -16.69 -10.44 -31.50
N ALA A 76 -15.74 -10.53 -30.58
CA ALA A 76 -14.74 -11.59 -30.59
C ALA A 76 -15.14 -12.84 -29.79
N ARG A 77 -16.31 -12.81 -29.10
CA ARG A 77 -16.80 -13.84 -28.16
C ARG A 77 -15.71 -14.35 -27.21
N ARG A 78 -14.84 -13.45 -26.78
CA ARG A 78 -13.70 -13.76 -25.91
C ARG A 78 -13.39 -12.59 -24.99
N VAL A 79 -12.67 -12.90 -23.92
CA VAL A 79 -12.06 -11.91 -23.05
C VAL A 79 -10.88 -11.29 -23.81
N VAL A 80 -10.93 -9.98 -24.00
CA VAL A 80 -9.83 -9.21 -24.58
C VAL A 80 -9.27 -8.28 -23.52
N ALA A 81 -7.96 -8.08 -23.55
CA ALA A 81 -7.35 -7.07 -22.72
C ALA A 81 -7.69 -5.68 -23.27
N LYS A 82 -8.16 -4.80 -22.40
CA LYS A 82 -8.48 -3.40 -22.69
C LYS A 82 -7.65 -2.51 -21.79
N MET A 83 -7.13 -1.42 -22.33
CA MET A 83 -6.49 -0.38 -21.54
C MET A 83 -7.55 0.67 -21.17
N GLU A 84 -7.68 0.98 -19.89
CA GLU A 84 -8.59 2.02 -19.40
C GLU A 84 -7.82 3.03 -18.57
N ASN A 85 -8.07 4.31 -18.82
CA ASN A 85 -7.46 5.41 -18.10
C ASN A 85 -8.32 5.74 -16.88
N HIS A 86 -7.69 5.79 -15.71
CA HIS A 86 -8.32 6.12 -14.44
C HIS A 86 -7.55 7.26 -13.78
N THR A 87 -8.28 8.30 -13.39
CA THR A 87 -7.72 9.40 -12.60
C THR A 87 -7.83 9.06 -11.12
N LEU A 88 -6.71 9.00 -10.43
CA LEU A 88 -6.64 8.70 -8.99
C LEU A 88 -5.98 9.85 -8.24
N PHE A 89 -6.43 10.05 -7.00
CA PHE A 89 -5.89 11.08 -6.12
C PHE A 89 -4.81 10.52 -5.21
N LEU A 90 -3.77 11.30 -4.97
CA LEU A 90 -2.73 10.98 -4.01
C LEU A 90 -3.19 11.35 -2.60
N LYS A 91 -2.74 10.57 -1.62
CA LYS A 91 -2.76 10.94 -0.22
C LYS A 91 -1.73 12.04 0.03
N ASP A 92 -1.92 12.88 1.05
CA ASP A 92 -0.95 13.94 1.38
C ASP A 92 0.44 13.42 1.74
N ASP A 93 0.50 12.24 2.35
CA ASP A 93 1.73 11.53 2.70
C ASP A 93 1.93 10.36 1.73
N VAL A 94 2.21 10.69 0.47
CA VAL A 94 2.50 9.69 -0.57
C VAL A 94 3.99 9.39 -0.58
N LYS A 95 4.33 8.09 -0.61
CA LYS A 95 5.72 7.65 -0.73
C LYS A 95 6.03 7.30 -2.18
N ILE A 96 6.93 8.04 -2.82
CA ILE A 96 7.45 7.72 -4.15
C ILE A 96 8.74 6.92 -4.00
N ARG A 97 8.85 5.83 -4.76
CA ARG A 97 10.02 4.95 -4.73
C ARG A 97 10.42 4.48 -6.12
N LEU A 98 11.71 4.23 -6.29
CA LEU A 98 12.28 3.60 -7.47
C LEU A 98 12.58 2.14 -7.16
N LEU A 99 12.19 1.22 -8.03
CA LEU A 99 12.54 -0.19 -7.87
C LEU A 99 14.06 -0.40 -7.95
N ASN A 100 14.70 0.34 -8.87
CA ASN A 100 16.13 0.29 -9.12
C ASN A 100 16.83 1.50 -8.47
N PRO A 101 18.11 1.35 -8.08
CA PRO A 101 18.85 2.48 -7.54
C PRO A 101 19.03 3.56 -8.61
N PRO A 102 19.12 4.84 -8.20
CA PRO A 102 19.39 5.92 -9.13
C PRO A 102 20.71 5.68 -9.86
N GLU A 103 20.80 6.11 -11.11
CA GLU A 103 22.03 5.97 -11.89
C GLU A 103 23.02 7.06 -11.47
N ALA A 104 24.13 6.68 -10.82
CA ALA A 104 25.27 7.56 -10.62
C ALA A 104 26.41 7.18 -11.56
N PHE A 105 27.19 8.17 -11.98
CA PHE A 105 28.41 7.97 -12.77
C PHE A 105 29.64 8.26 -11.90
N ASP A 106 30.72 7.49 -12.10
CA ASP A 106 32.02 7.78 -11.50
C ASP A 106 32.69 8.97 -12.22
N ASP A 107 33.81 9.48 -11.67
CA ASP A 107 34.58 10.59 -12.26
C ASP A 107 35.11 10.30 -13.68
N LYS A 108 34.96 9.06 -14.15
CA LYS A 108 35.36 8.59 -15.47
C LYS A 108 34.16 8.37 -16.41
N GLY A 109 32.96 8.81 -16.00
CA GLY A 109 31.73 8.70 -16.78
C GLY A 109 31.18 7.27 -16.90
N ARG A 110 31.62 6.33 -16.06
CA ARG A 110 31.12 4.96 -16.05
C ARG A 110 30.02 4.81 -15.02
N ALA A 111 29.03 3.97 -15.31
CA ALA A 111 27.97 3.65 -14.35
C ALA A 111 28.57 3.13 -13.04
N LYS A 112 28.31 3.86 -11.95
CA LYS A 112 28.74 3.52 -10.60
C LYS A 112 28.04 2.21 -10.21
N LYS A 113 28.83 1.16 -9.99
CA LYS A 113 28.33 -0.07 -9.38
C LYS A 113 28.28 0.13 -7.87
N TYR A 114 27.09 0.25 -7.32
CA TYR A 114 26.91 0.34 -5.88
C TYR A 114 27.31 -0.96 -5.20
N THR A 115 28.04 -0.81 -4.10
CA THR A 115 28.31 -1.92 -3.19
C THR A 115 27.06 -2.28 -2.38
N PRO A 116 26.94 -3.50 -1.84
CA PRO A 116 25.80 -3.88 -1.00
C PRO A 116 25.59 -3.01 0.24
N LYS A 117 26.64 -2.33 0.72
CA LYS A 117 26.56 -1.37 1.84
C LYS A 117 25.91 -0.06 1.38
N GLU A 118 26.38 0.50 0.28
CA GLU A 118 25.80 1.70 -0.33
C GLU A 118 24.33 1.46 -0.74
N LEU A 119 23.99 0.29 -1.29
CA LEU A 119 22.59 -0.05 -1.63
C LEU A 119 21.66 -0.09 -0.41
N LYS A 120 22.17 -0.44 0.78
CA LYS A 120 21.38 -0.43 2.02
C LYS A 120 21.22 0.99 2.55
N GLU A 121 22.28 1.78 2.50
CA GLU A 121 22.26 3.20 2.88
C GLU A 121 21.30 3.99 1.97
N LEU A 122 21.32 3.71 0.65
CA LEU A 122 20.42 4.33 -0.32
C LEU A 122 18.95 3.99 -0.11
N LYS A 123 18.62 2.83 0.47
CA LYS A 123 17.23 2.49 0.83
C LYS A 123 16.71 3.30 2.02
N GLY A 124 17.62 3.95 2.77
CA GLY A 124 17.30 4.73 3.97
C GLY A 124 16.76 3.88 5.12
N ASP A 125 16.13 4.54 6.08
CA ASP A 125 15.60 3.93 7.31
C ASP A 125 14.41 2.99 7.08
N ASP A 126 13.82 3.07 5.89
CA ASP A 126 12.51 2.52 5.59
C ASP A 126 12.66 1.22 4.76
N LEU A 127 13.40 0.26 5.35
CA LEU A 127 13.84 -1.01 4.73
C LEU A 127 12.68 -1.98 4.41
N LYS A 128 11.52 -1.80 5.02
CA LYS A 128 10.35 -2.67 4.83
C LYS A 128 9.62 -2.42 3.51
N THR A 129 9.80 -1.23 2.96
CA THR A 129 9.12 -0.78 1.75
C THR A 129 10.01 -1.02 0.53
N PRO A 130 9.47 -1.60 -0.55
CA PRO A 130 10.26 -1.98 -1.71
C PRO A 130 10.79 -0.75 -2.44
N GLY A 131 12.04 -0.85 -2.91
CA GLY A 131 12.70 0.20 -3.69
C GLY A 131 13.49 1.22 -2.85
N TYR A 132 14.00 2.22 -3.55
CA TYR A 132 14.78 3.36 -3.09
C TYR A 132 13.86 4.58 -3.01
N PRO A 133 14.12 5.56 -2.13
CA PRO A 133 13.35 6.81 -2.11
C PRO A 133 13.46 7.51 -3.49
N GLY A 134 12.35 8.09 -3.93
CA GLY A 134 12.27 8.89 -5.14
C GLY A 134 11.43 10.14 -4.93
N ASP A 135 11.51 11.03 -5.90
CA ASP A 135 10.84 12.34 -5.87
C ASP A 135 9.75 12.42 -6.94
N PHE A 136 8.89 13.43 -6.86
CA PHE A 136 7.85 13.69 -7.87
C PHE A 136 8.44 13.94 -9.27
N SER A 137 9.65 14.49 -9.34
CA SER A 137 10.38 14.68 -10.60
C SER A 137 10.70 13.37 -11.33
N ASP A 138 10.75 12.24 -10.61
CA ASP A 138 10.99 10.92 -11.20
C ASP A 138 9.72 10.35 -11.85
N LEU A 139 8.54 10.90 -11.55
CA LEU A 139 7.28 10.49 -12.14
C LEU A 139 7.11 11.10 -13.54
N VAL A 140 7.73 10.46 -14.51
CA VAL A 140 7.62 10.81 -15.93
C VAL A 140 6.50 10.00 -16.61
N ASN A 141 5.94 10.55 -17.68
CA ASN A 141 4.97 9.84 -18.51
C ASN A 141 5.54 8.53 -19.09
N ASP A 142 4.65 7.56 -19.29
CA ASP A 142 4.90 6.21 -19.80
C ASP A 142 5.85 5.36 -18.93
N LEU A 143 5.85 5.63 -17.62
CA LEU A 143 6.44 4.74 -16.62
C LEU A 143 5.49 3.61 -16.25
N ILE A 144 6.05 2.42 -16.01
CA ILE A 144 5.34 1.31 -15.37
C ILE A 144 5.49 1.50 -13.87
N VAL A 145 4.36 1.66 -13.19
CA VAL A 145 4.30 1.93 -11.75
C VAL A 145 3.45 0.88 -11.04
N ASN A 146 3.87 0.49 -9.83
CA ASN A 146 3.03 -0.24 -8.88
C ASN A 146 2.47 0.74 -7.86
N VAL A 147 1.15 0.87 -7.84
CA VAL A 147 0.41 1.82 -7.03
C VAL A 147 -0.26 1.09 -5.88
N THR A 148 0.02 1.52 -4.64
CA THR A 148 -0.68 1.04 -3.45
C THR A 148 -1.88 1.94 -3.15
N LEU A 149 -3.06 1.32 -3.12
CA LEU A 149 -4.33 1.99 -2.90
C LEU A 149 -4.81 1.79 -1.47
N MET A 150 -5.22 2.89 -0.85
CA MET A 150 -5.78 2.92 0.50
C MET A 150 -7.13 3.64 0.47
N GLN A 151 -8.09 3.21 1.29
CA GLN A 151 -9.39 3.84 1.39
C GLN A 151 -9.76 4.11 2.85
N LYS A 152 -10.52 5.17 3.10
CA LYS A 152 -11.09 5.41 4.42
C LYS A 152 -12.09 4.29 4.76
N PRO A 153 -12.16 3.86 6.03
CA PRO A 153 -13.09 2.81 6.45
C PRO A 153 -14.53 3.34 6.31
N ILE A 154 -15.28 2.77 5.37
CA ILE A 154 -16.72 3.00 5.30
C ILE A 154 -17.33 2.17 6.43
N LYS A 155 -17.96 2.82 7.41
CA LYS A 155 -18.69 2.11 8.46
C LYS A 155 -19.74 1.22 7.78
N PRO A 156 -19.73 -0.11 7.98
CA PRO A 156 -20.78 -0.95 7.43
C PRO A 156 -22.10 -0.49 8.05
N VAL A 157 -23.07 -0.14 7.19
CA VAL A 157 -24.45 0.02 7.64
C VAL A 157 -24.87 -1.33 8.21
N ARG A 158 -25.24 -1.35 9.49
CA ARG A 158 -25.51 -2.57 10.26
C ARG A 158 -26.72 -3.29 9.65
N GLY A 159 -26.47 -4.28 8.81
CA GLY A 159 -27.47 -5.19 8.26
C GLY A 159 -27.36 -5.36 6.74
N GLY A 160 -26.76 -6.47 6.30
CA GLY A 160 -26.90 -6.96 4.93
C GLY A 160 -25.58 -7.16 4.18
N ALA A 161 -25.27 -8.43 3.94
CA ALA A 161 -24.37 -8.99 2.93
C ALA A 161 -22.90 -8.50 2.90
N THR A 162 -22.02 -9.44 3.21
CA THR A 162 -20.63 -9.53 2.77
C THR A 162 -20.52 -9.17 1.29
N GLY A 163 -20.02 -7.98 0.99
CA GLY A 163 -19.78 -7.50 -0.37
C GLY A 163 -20.00 -6.00 -0.45
N LEU A 164 -18.90 -5.25 -0.58
CA LEU A 164 -18.77 -3.87 -1.07
C LEU A 164 -20.06 -3.14 -1.53
N VAL A 165 -21.01 -2.85 -0.63
CA VAL A 165 -22.20 -2.05 -0.95
C VAL A 165 -22.53 -1.19 0.27
N GLY A 166 -21.94 -0.01 0.32
CA GLY A 166 -22.27 1.06 1.26
C GLY A 166 -22.72 2.36 0.60
N VAL A 167 -23.02 2.34 -0.71
CA VAL A 167 -23.52 3.50 -1.43
C VAL A 167 -24.55 3.03 -2.46
N ALA A 168 -25.71 2.57 -2.01
CA ALA A 168 -26.90 2.53 -2.86
C ALA A 168 -27.55 3.92 -2.74
N GLY A 169 -27.22 4.84 -3.66
CA GLY A 169 -27.93 6.12 -3.81
C GLY A 169 -27.10 7.40 -3.95
N LYS A 170 -25.77 7.37 -3.78
CA LYS A 170 -24.88 8.56 -3.90
C LYS A 170 -23.51 8.22 -4.52
N LYS A 171 -23.46 7.34 -5.52
CA LYS A 171 -22.19 6.94 -6.19
C LYS A 171 -21.77 7.91 -7.30
N ASP A 172 -22.68 8.80 -7.72
CA ASP A 172 -22.51 9.59 -8.94
C ASP A 172 -22.15 11.05 -8.67
N ASP A 173 -22.06 11.46 -7.40
CA ASP A 173 -21.57 12.79 -7.03
C ASP A 173 -20.03 12.81 -7.12
N PRO A 174 -19.43 13.58 -8.05
CA PRO A 174 -18.00 13.56 -8.31
C PRO A 174 -17.17 14.00 -7.10
N ASP A 175 -17.74 14.78 -6.20
CA ASP A 175 -17.05 15.27 -5.00
C ASP A 175 -16.97 14.21 -3.90
N ILE A 176 -18.01 13.38 -3.75
CA ILE A 176 -18.02 12.26 -2.79
C ILE A 176 -17.03 11.17 -3.25
N ALA A 177 -16.94 10.92 -4.56
CA ALA A 177 -16.00 9.97 -5.12
C ALA A 177 -14.53 10.39 -4.90
N LYS A 178 -14.23 11.69 -4.94
CA LYS A 178 -12.89 12.22 -4.63
C LYS A 178 -12.51 12.05 -3.16
N GLU A 179 -13.49 12.15 -2.26
CA GLU A 179 -13.24 12.10 -0.82
C GLU A 179 -13.20 10.66 -0.27
N LEU A 180 -14.15 9.82 -0.69
CA LEU A 180 -14.31 8.44 -0.22
C LEU A 180 -13.65 7.39 -1.13
N GLY A 181 -13.24 7.79 -2.34
CA GLY A 181 -12.55 6.91 -3.28
C GLY A 181 -11.18 6.46 -2.77
N PRO A 182 -10.63 5.37 -3.33
CA PRO A 182 -9.29 4.93 -3.01
C PRO A 182 -8.28 6.02 -3.38
N LYS A 183 -7.40 6.36 -2.43
CA LYS A 183 -6.27 7.27 -2.64
C LYS A 183 -4.97 6.48 -2.71
N ILE A 184 -4.02 7.02 -3.44
CA ILE A 184 -2.69 6.44 -3.58
C ILE A 184 -1.85 6.79 -2.36
N SER A 185 -1.31 5.78 -1.69
CA SER A 185 -0.38 5.98 -0.55
C SER A 185 1.07 5.75 -0.92
N ALA A 186 1.34 4.94 -1.94
CA ALA A 186 2.70 4.71 -2.41
C ALA A 186 2.71 4.42 -3.91
N ILE A 187 3.75 4.91 -4.59
CA ILE A 187 4.02 4.66 -6.00
C ILE A 187 5.44 4.10 -6.08
N VAL A 188 5.58 2.90 -6.64
CA VAL A 188 6.88 2.28 -6.92
C VAL A 188 7.09 2.26 -8.43
N ILE A 189 8.06 3.02 -8.91
CA ILE A 189 8.46 3.07 -10.32
C ILE A 189 9.22 1.79 -10.65
N MET A 190 8.64 0.94 -11.49
CA MET A 190 9.22 -0.34 -11.88
C MET A 190 10.14 -0.21 -13.09
N GLY A 191 9.86 0.75 -13.98
CA GLY A 191 10.64 0.98 -15.17
C GLY A 191 9.90 1.87 -16.17
N ARG A 192 10.45 1.99 -17.37
CA ARG A 192 9.88 2.78 -18.46
C ARG A 192 9.40 1.87 -19.57
N ILE A 193 8.26 2.20 -20.18
CA ILE A 193 7.84 1.54 -21.41
C ILE A 193 8.80 1.98 -22.53
N PRO A 194 9.39 1.05 -23.29
CA PRO A 194 10.22 1.40 -24.42
C PRO A 194 9.38 2.14 -25.48
N ASP A 195 9.84 3.33 -25.85
CA ASP A 195 9.29 4.12 -26.96
C ASP A 195 9.59 3.39 -28.29
N TYR A 196 8.73 2.46 -28.70
CA TYR A 196 8.89 1.76 -29.99
C TYR A 196 8.76 2.69 -31.22
N ASN A 197 8.36 3.95 -31.01
CA ASN A 197 8.16 4.94 -32.07
C ASN A 197 9.39 5.84 -32.32
N LYS A 198 10.53 5.59 -31.66
CA LYS A 198 11.82 6.20 -31.98
C LYS A 198 12.66 5.19 -32.75
N ARG A 199 12.43 5.09 -34.06
CA ARG A 199 13.32 4.46 -35.03
C ARG A 199 13.63 5.45 -36.13
#